data_AF-A0A7C2XWP1-F1
#
_entry.id   AF-A0A7C2XWP1-F1
#
_cell.length_a   1.000
_cell.length_b   1.000
_cell.length_c   1.000
_cell.angle_alpha   90.00
_cell.angle_beta   90.00
_cell.angle_gamma   90.00
#
_symmetry.space_group_name_H-M   'P 1'
#
loop_
_entity.id
_entity.type
_entity.pdbx_description
1 polymer ?
#
loop_
_entity_poly.entity_id
_entity_poly.type
_entity_poly.pdbx_seq_one_letter_code
_entity_poly.pdbx_strand_id
1 'polypeptide(L)'
;TCIEQKFGVLRRGIEVPIVVCGGPSRESLQKIIDPPVDGYVGNVGRFMHRTKESEELDKLEEVVGEITRVLDRRREELAKDPLSISPARLMDVINEKVDAIHEVLSPTPITVQIAGLRVKLPYDQYARKLKDLAIEEDVTIGDIVDISPSRMRDYILLKVRPFSETNIMV
;
A
#
# COMPACT_ATOMS: atom_id res chain seq x y z
N THR A 1 23.47 -4.21 -19.90
CA THR A 1 23.93 -5.46 -19.27
C THR A 1 23.66 -5.58 -17.77
N CYS A 2 23.98 -4.61 -16.88
CA CYS A 2 23.73 -4.79 -15.43
C CYS A 2 22.24 -4.66 -15.01
N ILE A 3 21.53 -3.66 -15.55
CA ILE A 3 20.14 -3.39 -15.15
C ILE A 3 19.16 -4.42 -15.72
N GLU A 4 19.32 -4.84 -16.99
CA GLU A 4 18.47 -5.85 -17.66
C GLU A 4 18.41 -7.17 -16.87
N GLN A 5 19.53 -7.61 -16.32
CA GLN A 5 19.62 -8.87 -15.58
C GLN A 5 19.07 -8.73 -14.15
N LYS A 6 19.31 -7.60 -13.50
CA LYS A 6 18.96 -7.41 -12.08
C LYS A 6 17.52 -6.98 -11.86
N PHE A 7 16.90 -6.30 -12.81
CA PHE A 7 15.59 -5.68 -12.61
C PHE A 7 14.51 -6.71 -12.25
N GLY A 8 14.46 -7.84 -12.97
CA GLY A 8 13.51 -8.92 -12.67
C GLY A 8 13.77 -9.59 -11.30
N VAL A 9 15.03 -9.65 -10.86
CA VAL A 9 15.39 -10.21 -9.55
C VAL A 9 14.99 -9.27 -8.42
N LEU A 10 15.21 -7.97 -8.58
CA LEU A 10 14.89 -6.94 -7.57
C LEU A 10 13.39 -6.87 -7.24
N ARG A 11 12.53 -7.28 -8.18
CA ARG A 11 11.07 -7.27 -8.02
C ARG A 11 10.50 -8.58 -7.45
N ARG A 12 11.29 -9.66 -7.38
CA ARG A 12 10.76 -10.99 -7.06
C ARG A 12 10.05 -10.99 -5.70
N GLY A 13 8.77 -11.37 -5.69
CA GLY A 13 7.95 -11.43 -4.48
C GLY A 13 7.34 -10.10 -4.04
N ILE A 14 7.50 -9.03 -4.82
CA ILE A 14 6.87 -7.72 -4.57
C ILE A 14 5.64 -7.58 -5.46
N GLU A 15 4.47 -7.70 -4.84
CA GLU A 15 3.15 -7.63 -5.50
C GLU A 15 2.47 -6.26 -5.34
N VAL A 16 3.07 -5.36 -4.56
CA VAL A 16 2.61 -3.98 -4.43
C VAL A 16 3.16 -3.10 -5.56
N PRO A 17 2.52 -1.96 -5.89
CA PRO A 17 3.03 -1.04 -6.89
C PRO A 17 4.46 -0.59 -6.59
N ILE A 18 5.31 -0.59 -7.60
CA ILE A 18 6.74 -0.28 -7.48
C ILE A 18 7.07 0.95 -8.31
N VAL A 19 7.60 1.97 -7.63
CA VAL A 19 8.21 3.14 -8.26
C VAL A 19 9.71 3.07 -8.03
N VAL A 20 10.49 3.07 -9.10
CA VAL A 20 11.97 2.96 -9.04
C VAL A 20 12.61 4.28 -9.42
N CYS A 21 13.55 4.73 -8.59
CA CYS A 21 14.45 5.84 -8.90
C CYS A 21 15.79 5.26 -9.38
N GLY A 22 16.31 5.74 -10.51
CA GLY A 22 17.55 5.23 -11.07
C GLY A 22 18.39 6.28 -11.78
N GLY A 23 19.69 5.99 -11.90
CA GLY A 23 20.64 6.85 -12.60
C GLY A 23 20.35 7.02 -14.10
N PRO A 24 20.05 5.96 -14.87
CA PRO A 24 19.71 6.10 -16.29
C PRO A 24 18.46 6.96 -16.51
N SER A 25 18.42 7.74 -17.59
CA SER A 25 17.20 8.43 -18.00
C SER A 25 16.12 7.45 -18.43
N ARG A 26 14.85 7.84 -18.32
CA ARG A 26 13.70 7.00 -18.71
C ARG A 26 13.80 6.56 -20.18
N GLU A 27 14.13 7.48 -21.07
CA GLU A 27 14.32 7.20 -22.50
C GLU A 27 15.45 6.20 -22.75
N SER A 28 16.58 6.36 -22.06
CA SER A 28 17.72 5.44 -22.19
C SER A 28 17.36 4.04 -21.68
N LEU A 29 16.60 3.97 -20.60
CA LEU A 29 16.14 2.70 -20.04
C LEU A 29 15.15 2.00 -20.99
N GLN A 30 14.16 2.72 -21.51
CA GLN A 30 13.13 2.17 -22.41
C GLN A 30 13.71 1.64 -23.73
N LYS A 31 14.84 2.17 -24.21
CA LYS A 31 15.55 1.63 -25.38
C LYS A 31 16.17 0.25 -25.12
N ILE A 32 16.38 -0.11 -23.86
CA ILE A 32 17.11 -1.30 -23.43
C ILE A 32 16.15 -2.35 -22.87
N ILE A 33 15.18 -1.91 -22.06
CA ILE A 33 14.19 -2.75 -21.38
C ILE A 33 12.91 -1.95 -21.20
N ASP A 34 11.75 -2.55 -21.45
CA ASP A 34 10.48 -2.05 -20.94
C ASP A 34 10.41 -2.42 -19.45
N PRO A 35 10.65 -1.48 -18.52
CA PRO A 35 10.89 -1.84 -17.14
C PRO A 35 9.55 -2.28 -16.54
N PRO A 36 9.46 -3.50 -15.95
CA PRO A 36 8.23 -4.00 -15.35
C PRO A 36 7.99 -3.34 -13.99
N VAL A 37 7.78 -2.03 -13.97
CA VAL A 37 7.46 -1.20 -12.81
C VAL A 37 6.32 -0.27 -13.17
N ASP A 38 5.55 0.12 -12.16
CA ASP A 38 4.42 1.02 -12.33
C ASP A 38 4.89 2.46 -12.64
N GLY A 39 6.06 2.83 -12.10
CA GLY A 39 6.72 4.09 -12.37
C GLY A 39 8.25 4.02 -12.34
N TYR A 40 8.89 4.87 -13.13
CA TYR A 40 10.34 5.02 -13.14
C TYR A 40 10.73 6.50 -13.27
N VAL A 41 11.58 6.95 -12.36
CA VAL A 41 12.17 8.30 -12.39
C VAL A 41 13.66 8.20 -12.62
N GLY A 42 14.10 8.79 -13.73
CA GLY A 42 15.48 8.75 -14.18
C GLY A 42 16.32 9.91 -13.68
N ASN A 43 17.64 9.76 -13.81
CA ASN A 43 18.63 10.73 -13.33
C ASN A 43 18.53 10.99 -11.81
N VAL A 44 18.06 10.00 -11.04
CA VAL A 44 18.02 10.03 -9.58
C VAL A 44 19.06 9.06 -9.05
N GLY A 45 20.21 9.61 -8.66
CA GLY A 45 21.33 8.87 -8.11
C GLY A 45 21.41 8.94 -6.59
N ARG A 46 22.60 8.63 -6.06
CA ARG A 46 22.91 8.86 -4.64
C ARG A 46 23.30 10.32 -4.45
N PHE A 47 22.59 11.01 -3.55
CA PHE A 47 22.99 12.32 -3.05
C PHE A 47 23.68 12.16 -1.70
N MET A 48 24.84 12.80 -1.50
CA MET A 48 25.59 12.78 -0.23
C MET A 48 25.35 14.04 0.60
N HIS A 49 24.61 15.00 0.06
CA HIS A 49 24.25 16.27 0.68
C HIS A 49 22.73 16.43 0.76
N ARG A 50 22.29 17.46 1.50
CA ARG A 50 20.87 17.82 1.54
C ARG A 50 20.50 18.47 0.21
N THR A 51 19.45 17.97 -0.42
CA THR A 51 18.86 18.58 -1.60
C THR A 51 18.30 19.95 -1.25
N LYS A 52 18.95 21.00 -1.78
CA LYS A 52 18.62 22.41 -1.50
C LYS A 52 18.62 23.26 -2.76
N GLU A 53 19.29 22.79 -3.82
CA GLU A 53 19.33 23.50 -5.09
C GLU A 53 18.03 23.28 -5.85
N SER A 54 17.61 24.28 -6.62
CA SER A 54 16.33 24.26 -7.34
C SER A 54 16.18 23.03 -8.23
N GLU A 55 17.22 22.67 -8.98
CA GLU A 55 17.21 21.50 -9.87
C GLU A 55 16.98 20.18 -9.12
N GLU A 56 17.42 20.11 -7.86
CA GLU A 56 17.23 18.92 -7.03
C GLU A 56 15.82 18.86 -6.43
N LEU A 57 15.25 20.02 -6.09
CA LEU A 57 13.86 20.14 -5.67
C LEU A 57 12.92 19.77 -6.82
N ASP A 58 13.19 20.26 -8.04
CA ASP A 58 12.44 19.89 -9.25
C ASP A 58 12.47 18.38 -9.48
N LYS A 59 13.60 17.73 -9.21
CA LYS A 59 13.70 16.27 -9.32
C LYS A 59 12.87 15.54 -8.27
N LEU A 60 12.78 16.07 -7.05
CA LEU A 60 11.89 15.53 -6.02
C LEU A 60 10.42 15.70 -6.41
N GLU A 61 10.05 16.82 -7.02
CA GLU A 61 8.71 17.03 -7.57
C GLU A 61 8.38 16.01 -8.67
N GLU A 62 9.34 15.67 -9.54
CA GLU A 62 9.18 14.61 -10.55
C GLU A 62 8.90 13.25 -9.89
N VAL A 63 9.59 12.93 -8.80
CA VAL A 63 9.34 11.71 -8.01
C VAL A 63 7.93 11.71 -7.42
N VAL A 64 7.51 12.82 -6.82
CA VAL A 64 6.15 12.96 -6.27
C VAL A 64 5.10 12.83 -7.37
N GLY A 65 5.32 13.45 -8.53
CA GLY A 65 4.42 13.37 -9.69
C GLY A 65 4.26 11.94 -10.19
N GLU A 66 5.36 11.19 -10.30
CA GLU A 66 5.30 9.80 -10.77
C GLU A 66 4.61 8.88 -9.76
N ILE A 67 4.85 9.07 -8.45
CA ILE A 67 4.13 8.35 -7.39
C ILE A 67 2.64 8.67 -7.47
N THR A 68 2.28 9.94 -7.61
CA THR A 68 0.87 10.39 -7.69
C THR A 68 0.17 9.74 -8.89
N ARG A 69 0.80 9.72 -10.06
CA ARG A 69 0.28 9.06 -11.27
C ARG A 69 0.00 7.57 -11.06
N VAL A 70 0.90 6.86 -10.37
CA VAL A 70 0.72 5.43 -10.07
C VAL A 70 -0.42 5.21 -9.09
N LEU A 71 -0.53 6.06 -8.06
CA LEU A 71 -1.62 5.98 -7.08
C LEU A 71 -2.98 6.29 -7.72
N ASP A 72 -3.07 7.28 -8.61
CA ASP A 72 -4.32 7.64 -9.27
C ASP A 72 -4.79 6.54 -10.23
N ARG A 73 -3.88 5.93 -11.02
CA ARG A 73 -4.23 4.73 -11.80
C ARG A 73 -4.78 3.63 -10.91
N ARG A 74 -4.17 3.42 -9.74
CA ARG A 74 -4.64 2.38 -8.81
C ARG A 74 -6.03 2.70 -8.25
N ARG A 75 -6.33 3.97 -7.98
CA ARG A 75 -7.67 4.41 -7.58
C ARG A 75 -8.68 4.19 -8.70
N GLU A 76 -8.32 4.47 -9.95
CA GLU A 76 -9.17 4.21 -11.12
C GLU A 76 -9.46 2.72 -11.31
N GLU A 77 -8.46 1.85 -11.11
CA GLU A 77 -8.65 0.40 -11.12
C GLU A 77 -9.62 -0.07 -10.04
N LEU A 78 -9.46 0.43 -8.81
CA LEU A 78 -10.37 0.14 -7.70
C LEU A 78 -11.77 0.75 -7.90
N ALA A 79 -11.90 1.82 -8.68
CA ALA A 79 -13.21 2.39 -9.00
C ALA A 79 -14.00 1.49 -9.97
N LYS A 80 -13.32 0.67 -10.79
CA LYS A 80 -13.98 -0.29 -11.69
C LYS A 80 -14.57 -1.47 -10.92
N ASP A 81 -13.94 -1.86 -9.82
CA ASP A 81 -14.39 -2.92 -8.93
C ASP A 81 -14.23 -2.44 -7.47
N PRO A 82 -15.28 -1.79 -6.93
CA PRO A 82 -15.20 -1.15 -5.62
C PRO A 82 -14.98 -2.16 -4.50
N LEU A 83 -14.37 -1.69 -3.42
CA LEU A 83 -14.16 -2.50 -2.21
C LEU A 83 -15.48 -2.84 -1.54
N SER A 84 -15.57 -4.04 -0.97
CA SER A 84 -16.76 -4.48 -0.22
C SER A 84 -17.15 -3.58 0.94
N ILE A 85 -16.16 -2.92 1.55
CA ILE A 85 -16.36 -1.90 2.57
C ILE A 85 -15.36 -0.77 2.34
N SER A 86 -15.77 0.47 2.59
CA SER A 86 -14.79 1.57 2.57
C SER A 86 -13.80 1.40 3.74
N PRO A 87 -12.49 1.57 3.53
CA PRO A 87 -11.51 1.48 4.62
C PRO A 87 -11.81 2.43 5.79
N ALA A 88 -12.39 3.60 5.54
CA ALA A 88 -12.82 4.53 6.58
C ALA A 88 -13.92 3.92 7.47
N ARG A 89 -14.99 3.36 6.87
CA ARG A 89 -16.06 2.69 7.61
C ARG A 89 -15.53 1.51 8.43
N LEU A 90 -14.63 0.71 7.85
CA LEU A 90 -14.01 -0.41 8.58
C LEU A 90 -13.17 0.09 9.77
N MET A 91 -12.49 1.22 9.64
CA MET A 91 -11.75 1.84 10.74
C MET A 91 -12.69 2.24 11.87
N ASP A 92 -13.83 2.86 11.57
CA ASP A 92 -14.81 3.26 12.57
C ASP A 92 -15.36 2.05 13.33
N VAL A 93 -15.75 0.99 12.62
CA VAL A 93 -16.23 -0.27 13.22
C VAL A 93 -15.20 -0.88 14.17
N ILE A 94 -13.94 -0.93 13.75
CA ILE A 94 -12.85 -1.49 14.57
C ILE A 94 -12.58 -0.59 15.78
N ASN A 95 -12.60 0.73 15.60
CA ASN A 95 -12.37 1.69 16.68
C ASN A 95 -13.49 1.67 17.73
N GLU A 96 -14.74 1.43 17.33
CA GLU A 96 -15.89 1.33 18.24
C GLU A 96 -15.94 0.00 19.00
N LYS A 97 -15.56 -1.12 18.35
CA LYS A 97 -15.76 -2.46 18.89
C LYS A 97 -14.51 -3.08 19.54
N VAL A 98 -13.35 -2.43 19.44
CA VAL A 98 -12.07 -2.96 19.97
C VAL A 98 -11.42 -1.96 20.92
N ASP A 99 -11.78 -2.03 22.20
CA ASP A 99 -11.29 -1.12 23.25
C ASP A 99 -9.76 -1.05 23.35
N ALA A 100 -9.08 -2.16 23.10
CA ALA A 100 -7.62 -2.27 23.17
C ALA A 100 -6.89 -1.28 22.24
N ILE A 101 -7.58 -0.74 21.23
CA ILE A 101 -7.03 0.26 20.31
C ILE A 101 -6.80 1.59 21.02
N HIS A 102 -7.65 1.93 21.99
CA HIS A 102 -7.52 3.16 22.77
C HIS A 102 -6.34 3.13 23.76
N GLU A 103 -5.83 1.93 24.06
CA GLU A 103 -4.64 1.74 24.91
C GLU A 103 -3.32 1.81 24.12
N VAL A 104 -3.38 1.88 22.79
CA VAL A 104 -2.20 1.94 21.94
C VAL A 104 -1.54 3.33 22.03
N LEU A 105 -0.34 3.38 22.61
CA LEU A 105 0.42 4.62 22.82
C LEU A 105 1.05 5.21 21.54
N SER A 106 1.11 4.44 20.46
CA SER A 106 1.69 4.93 19.21
C SER A 106 0.74 5.90 18.50
N PRO A 107 1.24 6.97 17.85
CA PRO A 107 0.40 7.84 17.05
C PRO A 107 -0.32 7.02 15.97
N THR A 108 -1.56 7.37 15.61
CA THR A 108 -2.39 6.65 14.64
C THR A 108 -2.47 5.12 14.88
N PRO A 109 -3.18 4.66 15.93
CA PRO A 109 -3.35 3.23 16.23
C PRO A 109 -3.89 2.41 15.06
N ILE A 110 -4.83 3.00 14.30
CA ILE A 110 -5.31 2.50 13.01
C ILE A 110 -4.84 3.49 11.94
N THR A 111 -4.25 2.97 10.87
CA THR A 111 -3.84 3.77 9.70
C THR A 111 -4.62 3.31 8.48
N VAL A 112 -5.34 4.23 7.86
CA VAL A 112 -6.09 3.98 6.63
C VAL A 112 -5.15 3.91 5.42
N GLN A 113 -5.36 2.91 4.58
CA GLN A 113 -4.68 2.70 3.30
C GLN A 113 -5.72 2.67 2.17
N ILE A 114 -5.26 2.76 0.91
CA ILE A 114 -6.15 2.82 -0.26
C ILE A 114 -7.15 1.65 -0.31
N ALA A 115 -6.70 0.43 0.02
CA ALA A 115 -7.49 -0.79 -0.07
C ALA A 115 -7.58 -1.55 1.26
N GLY A 116 -7.37 -0.87 2.39
CA GLY A 116 -7.29 -1.58 3.67
C GLY A 116 -6.83 -0.74 4.85
N LEU A 117 -6.45 -1.42 5.92
CA LEU A 117 -6.06 -0.82 7.18
C LEU A 117 -4.79 -1.47 7.74
N ARG A 118 -4.03 -0.67 8.49
CA ARG A 118 -2.98 -1.18 9.37
C ARG A 118 -3.38 -0.92 10.82
N VAL A 119 -3.54 -1.99 11.58
CA VAL A 119 -3.94 -1.95 12.99
C VAL A 119 -2.73 -2.32 13.86
N LYS A 120 -2.32 -1.40 14.74
CA LYS A 120 -1.12 -1.54 15.58
C LYS A 120 -1.36 -2.37 16.85
N LEU A 121 -2.03 -3.50 16.69
CA LEU A 121 -2.23 -4.51 17.72
C LEU A 121 -1.43 -5.78 17.38
N PRO A 122 -0.99 -6.57 18.38
CA PRO A 122 -0.29 -7.84 18.16
C PRO A 122 -1.13 -8.82 17.32
N TYR A 123 -0.57 -9.34 16.24
CA TYR A 123 -1.29 -10.22 15.31
C TYR A 123 -1.80 -11.48 16.00
N ASP A 124 -0.93 -12.19 16.71
CA ASP A 124 -1.26 -13.48 17.33
C ASP A 124 -2.41 -13.38 18.35
N GLN A 125 -2.58 -12.22 18.97
CA GLN A 125 -3.60 -12.00 20.00
C GLN A 125 -4.94 -11.51 19.43
N TYR A 126 -4.91 -10.68 18.38
CA TYR A 126 -6.08 -9.95 17.91
C TYR A 126 -6.56 -10.35 16.51
N ALA A 127 -5.76 -11.05 15.69
CA ALA A 127 -6.15 -11.40 14.32
C ALA A 127 -7.45 -12.20 14.27
N ARG A 128 -7.62 -13.19 15.15
CA ARG A 128 -8.85 -13.98 15.23
C ARG A 128 -10.04 -13.16 15.73
N LYS A 129 -9.83 -12.35 16.77
CA LYS A 129 -10.86 -11.46 17.32
C LYS A 129 -11.38 -10.47 16.27
N LEU A 130 -10.47 -9.90 15.47
CA LEU A 130 -10.83 -9.03 14.36
C LEU A 130 -11.56 -9.80 13.28
N LYS A 131 -11.13 -11.02 12.95
CA LYS A 131 -11.78 -11.86 11.92
C LYS A 131 -13.25 -12.14 12.25
N ASP A 132 -13.53 -12.46 13.51
CA ASP A 132 -14.86 -12.87 13.98
C ASP A 132 -15.78 -11.66 14.29
N LEU A 133 -15.30 -10.43 14.09
CA LEU A 133 -16.03 -9.21 14.42
C LEU A 133 -17.11 -8.92 13.38
N ALA A 134 -18.37 -8.87 13.83
CA ALA A 134 -19.51 -8.56 12.98
C ALA A 134 -19.49 -7.08 12.55
N ILE A 135 -19.65 -6.82 11.26
CA ILE A 135 -19.85 -5.49 10.68
C ILE A 135 -21.35 -5.18 10.66
N GLU A 136 -22.13 -6.09 10.07
CA GLU A 136 -23.60 -6.10 10.02
C GLU A 136 -24.12 -7.48 10.49
N GLU A 137 -25.44 -7.68 10.57
CA GLU A 137 -26.08 -8.84 11.22
C GLU A 137 -25.51 -10.21 10.76
N ASP A 138 -25.19 -10.35 9.46
CA ASP A 138 -24.70 -11.61 8.87
C ASP A 138 -23.31 -11.51 8.21
N VAL A 139 -22.58 -10.40 8.39
CA VAL A 139 -21.28 -10.17 7.72
C VAL A 139 -20.18 -9.89 8.74
N THR A 140 -19.12 -10.69 8.72
CA THR A 140 -17.92 -10.49 9.55
C THR A 140 -16.79 -9.85 8.77
N ILE A 141 -15.80 -9.27 9.47
CA ILE A 141 -14.57 -8.78 8.84
C ILE A 141 -13.89 -9.89 8.04
N GLY A 142 -13.87 -11.12 8.55
CA GLY A 142 -13.23 -12.26 7.90
C GLY A 142 -13.80 -12.64 6.53
N ASP A 143 -15.05 -12.27 6.26
CA ASP A 143 -15.71 -12.57 4.98
C ASP A 143 -15.23 -11.65 3.86
N ILE A 144 -14.91 -10.40 4.20
CA ILE A 144 -14.58 -9.35 3.22
C ILE A 144 -13.14 -8.84 3.29
N VAL A 145 -12.34 -9.31 4.24
CA VAL A 145 -10.96 -8.82 4.46
C VAL A 145 -9.95 -9.97 4.59
N ASP A 146 -8.83 -9.84 3.89
CA ASP A 146 -7.63 -10.64 4.13
C ASP A 146 -6.82 -10.07 5.29
N ILE A 147 -6.59 -10.91 6.31
CA ILE A 147 -5.85 -10.54 7.51
C ILE A 147 -4.47 -11.20 7.45
N SER A 148 -3.41 -10.40 7.57
CA SER A 148 -2.03 -10.89 7.53
C SER A 148 -1.12 -10.15 8.51
N PRO A 149 -0.04 -10.79 9.00
CA PRO A 149 0.92 -10.13 9.86
C PRO A 149 1.83 -9.22 9.04
N SER A 150 2.17 -8.05 9.60
CA SER A 150 3.18 -7.19 9.01
C SER A 150 4.57 -7.81 9.17
N ARG A 151 5.39 -7.75 8.11
CA ARG A 151 6.78 -8.27 8.14
C ARG A 151 7.74 -7.39 8.95
N MET A 152 7.38 -6.12 9.21
CA MET A 152 8.26 -5.17 9.90
C MET A 152 8.08 -5.21 11.43
N ARG A 153 6.84 -5.37 11.88
CA ARG A 153 6.43 -5.50 13.28
C ARG A 153 5.24 -6.43 13.31
N ASP A 154 4.97 -7.08 14.45
CA ASP A 154 3.85 -8.01 14.62
C ASP A 154 2.47 -7.30 14.68
N TYR A 155 2.24 -6.36 13.77
CA TYR A 155 0.99 -5.62 13.61
C TYR A 155 0.12 -6.29 12.57
N ILE A 156 -1.17 -5.96 12.59
CA ILE A 156 -2.16 -6.55 11.70
C ILE A 156 -2.31 -5.69 10.45
N LEU A 157 -2.25 -6.33 9.29
CA LEU A 157 -2.59 -5.76 7.99
C LEU A 157 -3.93 -6.34 7.54
N LEU A 158 -4.86 -5.46 7.25
CA LEU A 158 -6.19 -5.76 6.73
C LEU A 158 -6.25 -5.29 5.28
N LYS A 159 -6.51 -6.18 4.34
CA LYS A 159 -6.74 -5.85 2.94
C LYS A 159 -8.19 -6.17 2.58
N VAL A 160 -8.97 -5.14 2.25
CA VAL A 160 -10.37 -5.31 1.88
C VAL A 160 -10.44 -5.91 0.49
N ARG A 161 -11.26 -6.94 0.33
CA ARG A 161 -11.52 -7.58 -0.96
C ARG A 161 -12.51 -6.73 -1.77
N PRO A 162 -12.38 -6.72 -3.10
CA PRO A 162 -13.37 -6.10 -3.97
C PRO A 162 -14.72 -6.82 -3.92
N PHE A 163 -15.77 -6.11 -4.34
CA PHE A 163 -17.12 -6.66 -4.45
C PHE A 163 -17.17 -7.91 -5.33
N SER A 164 -16.43 -7.95 -6.43
CA SER A 164 -16.41 -9.11 -7.33
C SER A 164 -15.94 -10.41 -6.67
N GLU A 165 -15.12 -10.34 -5.62
CA GLU A 165 -14.59 -11.51 -4.91
C GLU A 165 -15.53 -11.99 -3.79
N THR A 166 -16.24 -11.07 -3.14
CA THR A 166 -17.05 -11.37 -1.95
C THR A 166 -18.54 -11.49 -2.26
N ASN A 167 -19.02 -10.83 -3.33
CA ASN A 167 -20.43 -10.55 -3.59
C ASN A 167 -21.16 -9.83 -2.43
N ILE A 168 -20.42 -9.15 -1.55
CA ILE A 168 -20.93 -8.45 -0.37
C ILE A 168 -20.52 -6.99 -0.46
N MET A 169 -21.46 -6.08 -0.19
CA MET A 169 -21.23 -4.64 -0.14
C MET A 169 -21.87 -4.08 1.13
N VAL A 170 -21.03 -3.54 2.02
CA VAL A 170 -21.36 -2.98 3.33
C VAL A 170 -20.66 -1.64 3.52
#